data_AF-A0A9N9T062-F1
#
_entry.id   AF-A0A9N9T062-F1
#
_cell.length_a   1.000
_cell.length_b   1.000
_cell.length_c   1.000
_cell.angle_alpha   90.00
_cell.angle_beta   90.00
_cell.angle_gamma   90.00
#
_symmetry.space_group_name_H-M   'P 1'
#
loop_
_entity.id
_entity.type
_entity.pdbx_description
1 polymer ?
#
loop_
_entity_poly.entity_id
_entity_poly.type
_entity_poly.pdbx_seq_one_letter_code
_entity_poly.pdbx_strand_id
1 'polypeptide(L)'
;MNLQLQGKNINLAKAKGVVGAFIDKLSIFEENMQRKDLTKFLNLKSSCGGSEDFQTYCLYLQTLKEDLQSRFQDLTSLKVPTWFINSFITTYLVEEGFSFVCILKN
;
A
#
# COMPACT_ATOMS: atom_id res chain seq x y z
N MET A 1 -25.52 0.06 15.70
CA MET A 1 -24.32 0.48 14.92
C MET A 1 -24.78 0.89 13.53
N ASN A 2 -24.49 2.11 13.06
CA ASN A 2 -25.01 2.62 11.78
C ASN A 2 -24.06 2.25 10.63
N LEU A 3 -24.50 1.37 9.73
CA LEU A 3 -23.71 0.88 8.58
C LEU A 3 -23.39 1.98 7.56
N GLN A 4 -24.18 3.06 7.51
CA GLN A 4 -23.95 4.19 6.60
C GLN A 4 -22.80 5.09 7.06
N LEU A 5 -22.47 5.09 8.36
CA LEU A 5 -21.32 5.82 8.92
C LEU A 5 -20.01 5.01 8.84
N GLN A 6 -20.05 3.72 8.49
CA GLN A 6 -18.87 2.86 8.42
C GLN A 6 -17.99 3.08 7.18
N GLY A 7 -18.44 3.90 6.21
CA GLY A 7 -17.70 4.16 4.98
C GLY A 7 -17.43 2.88 4.17
N LYS A 8 -16.66 2.98 3.09
CA LYS A 8 -16.16 1.78 2.39
C LYS A 8 -15.36 0.92 3.37
N ASN A 9 -15.32 -0.40 3.15
CA ASN A 9 -14.60 -1.41 3.95
C ASN A 9 -13.05 -1.29 3.84
N ILE A 10 -12.53 -0.06 3.90
CA ILE A 10 -11.10 0.29 3.90
C ILE A 10 -10.79 0.78 5.32
N ASN A 11 -10.25 -0.13 6.12
CA ASN A 11 -9.69 0.25 7.41
C ASN A 11 -8.29 0.85 7.21
N LEU A 12 -7.76 1.44 8.28
CA LEU A 12 -6.47 2.14 8.26
C LEU A 12 -5.31 1.21 7.85
N ALA A 13 -5.39 -0.08 8.18
CA ALA A 13 -4.40 -1.08 7.78
C ALA A 13 -4.43 -1.35 6.26
N LYS A 14 -5.62 -1.49 5.67
CA LYS A 14 -5.80 -1.62 4.21
C LYS A 14 -5.31 -0.38 3.48
N ALA A 15 -5.67 0.81 3.98
CA ALA A 15 -5.20 2.07 3.40
C ALA A 15 -3.66 2.17 3.40
N LYS A 16 -3.03 1.85 4.54
CA LYS A 16 -1.56 1.78 4.66
C LYS A 16 -0.96 0.81 3.64
N GLY A 17 -1.54 -0.39 3.50
CA GLY A 17 -1.07 -1.40 2.55
C GLY A 17 -1.15 -0.94 1.10
N VAL A 18 -2.27 -0.34 0.69
CA VAL A 18 -2.47 0.17 -0.67
C VAL A 18 -1.50 1.30 -0.99
N VAL A 19 -1.34 2.27 -0.08
CA VAL A 19 -0.41 3.39 -0.27
C VAL A 19 1.04 2.89 -0.32
N GLY A 20 1.43 2.01 0.59
CA GLY A 20 2.77 1.43 0.62
C GLY A 20 3.10 0.69 -0.69
N ALA A 21 2.21 -0.21 -1.12
CA ALA A 21 2.40 -0.95 -2.36
C ALA A 21 2.47 -0.04 -3.59
N PHE A 22 1.76 1.09 -3.59
CA PHE A 22 1.84 2.06 -4.68
C PHE A 22 3.18 2.80 -4.69
N ILE A 23 3.70 3.21 -3.53
CA ILE A 23 5.05 3.82 -3.41
C ILE A 23 6.13 2.83 -3.86
N ASP A 24 6.02 1.55 -3.48
CA ASP A 24 6.95 0.49 -3.93
C ASP A 24 6.90 0.33 -5.45
N LYS A 25 5.69 0.36 -6.02
CA LYS A 25 5.48 0.30 -7.47
C LYS A 25 6.14 1.47 -8.21
N LEU A 26 6.12 2.68 -7.64
CA LEU A 26 6.84 3.82 -8.22
C LEU A 26 8.35 3.62 -8.19
N SER A 27 8.89 3.00 -7.14
CA SER A 27 10.32 2.68 -7.06
C SER A 27 10.73 1.66 -8.13
N ILE A 28 9.91 0.63 -8.37
CA ILE A 28 10.14 -0.34 -9.46
C ILE A 28 10.14 0.37 -10.83
N PHE A 29 9.21 1.32 -11.02
CA PHE A 29 9.11 2.10 -12.24
C PHE A 29 10.34 2.99 -12.47
N GLU A 30 10.83 3.64 -11.43
CA GLU A 30 12.04 4.45 -11.44
C GLU A 30 13.26 3.60 -11.86
N GLU A 31 13.47 2.44 -11.25
CA GLU A 31 14.57 1.54 -11.61
C GLU A 31 14.47 1.00 -13.04
N ASN A 32 13.26 0.63 -13.47
CA ASN A 32 13.04 0.17 -14.84
C ASN A 32 13.38 1.27 -15.85
N MET A 33 13.03 2.52 -15.54
CA MET A 33 13.38 3.67 -16.38
C MET A 33 14.89 3.92 -16.44
N GLN A 34 15.59 3.83 -15.30
CA GLN A 34 17.05 3.91 -15.27
C GLN A 34 17.71 2.82 -16.13
N ARG A 35 17.14 1.61 -16.13
CA ARG A 35 17.57 0.47 -16.97
C ARG A 35 17.10 0.56 -18.43
N LYS A 36 16.33 1.60 -18.79
CA LYS A 36 15.63 1.75 -20.09
C LYS A 36 14.74 0.55 -20.43
N ASP A 37 14.26 -0.16 -19.42
CA ASP A 37 13.29 -1.25 -19.57
C ASP A 37 11.88 -0.68 -19.63
N LEU A 38 11.39 -0.52 -20.86
CA LEU A 38 10.05 -0.01 -21.15
C LEU A 38 8.99 -1.11 -21.31
N THR A 39 9.26 -2.36 -20.93
CA THR A 39 8.28 -3.46 -21.08
C THR A 39 6.94 -3.17 -20.38
N LYS A 40 6.97 -2.40 -19.28
CA LYS A 40 5.78 -1.97 -18.54
C LYS A 40 5.17 -0.65 -19.04
N PHE A 41 5.80 0.00 -20.01
CA PHE A 41 5.44 1.33 -20.51
C PHE A 41 5.25 1.31 -22.02
N LEU A 42 4.30 0.51 -22.52
CA LEU A 42 4.04 0.35 -23.95
C LEU A 42 3.79 1.68 -24.66
N ASN A 43 3.03 2.58 -24.03
CA ASN A 43 2.75 3.91 -24.57
C ASN A 43 4.02 4.78 -24.65
N LEU A 44 4.85 4.71 -23.61
CA LEU A 44 6.11 5.45 -23.57
C LEU A 44 7.11 4.91 -24.62
N LYS A 45 7.12 3.59 -24.82
CA LYS A 45 7.91 2.93 -25.87
C LYS A 45 7.52 3.41 -27.27
N SER A 46 6.25 3.73 -27.50
CA SER A 46 5.78 4.25 -28.79
C SER A 46 5.97 5.77 -28.97
N SER A 47 6.04 6.54 -27.88
CA SER A 47 6.02 8.01 -27.92
C SER A 47 7.35 8.68 -27.59
N CYS A 48 8.32 7.95 -27.02
CA CYS A 48 9.56 8.54 -26.57
C CYS A 48 10.53 8.74 -27.74
N GLY A 49 10.75 10.00 -28.11
CA GLY A 49 11.56 10.39 -29.28
C GLY A 49 13.05 10.58 -28.96
N GLY A 50 13.44 10.70 -27.69
CA GLY A 50 14.82 10.97 -27.29
C GLY A 50 15.09 10.87 -25.78
N SER A 51 16.34 11.07 -25.37
CA SER A 51 16.80 10.92 -23.97
C SER A 51 16.22 11.94 -22.99
N GLU A 52 15.80 13.11 -23.46
CA GLU A 52 15.27 14.21 -22.65
C GLU A 52 13.87 13.89 -22.09
N ASP A 53 13.03 13.24 -22.88
CA ASP A 53 11.70 12.74 -22.46
C ASP A 53 11.83 11.71 -21.33
N PHE A 54 12.83 10.83 -21.41
CA PHE A 54 13.11 9.85 -20.36
C PHE A 54 13.52 10.52 -19.05
N GLN A 55 14.43 11.50 -19.11
CA GLN A 55 14.89 12.20 -17.92
C GLN A 55 13.75 12.96 -17.24
N THR A 56 12.90 13.61 -18.04
CA THR A 56 11.70 14.30 -17.55
C THR A 56 10.73 13.33 -16.88
N TYR A 57 10.52 12.14 -17.46
CA TYR A 57 9.67 11.13 -16.86
C TYR A 57 10.23 10.59 -15.54
N CYS A 58 11.54 10.32 -15.47
CA CYS A 58 12.21 9.93 -14.23
C CYS A 58 12.01 10.98 -13.14
N LEU A 59 12.15 12.28 -13.48
CA LEU A 59 11.92 13.38 -12.56
C LEU A 59 10.47 13.37 -12.04
N TYR A 60 9.48 13.15 -12.91
CA TYR A 60 8.09 13.07 -12.48
C TYR A 60 7.81 11.89 -11.55
N LEU A 61 8.39 10.72 -11.81
CA LEU A 61 8.27 9.58 -10.90
C LEU A 61 8.85 9.88 -9.53
N GLN A 62 10.03 10.52 -9.50
CA GLN A 62 10.69 10.90 -8.25
C GLN A 62 9.85 11.90 -7.46
N THR A 63 9.45 13.01 -8.10
CA THR A 63 8.61 14.04 -7.45
C THR A 63 7.29 13.45 -6.95
N LEU A 64 6.64 12.59 -7.72
CA LEU A 64 5.39 11.94 -7.31
C LEU A 64 5.59 11.02 -6.11
N LYS A 65 6.69 10.27 -6.06
CA LYS A 65 7.02 9.39 -4.95
C LYS A 65 7.28 10.19 -3.67
N GLU A 66 8.10 11.24 -3.74
CA GLU A 66 8.41 12.11 -2.61
C GLU A 66 7.15 12.77 -2.04
N ASP A 67 6.30 13.27 -2.93
CA ASP A 67 5.06 13.91 -2.54
C ASP A 67 4.04 12.92 -1.94
N LEU A 68 3.95 11.68 -2.42
CA LEU A 68 3.14 10.64 -1.77
C LEU A 68 3.70 10.22 -0.40
N GLN A 69 5.03 10.13 -0.28
CA GLN A 69 5.67 9.84 1.01
C GLN A 69 5.37 10.94 2.03
N SER A 70 5.43 12.21 1.61
CA SER A 70 5.07 13.36 2.44
C SER A 70 3.59 13.35 2.83
N ARG A 71 2.69 13.24 1.84
CA ARG A 71 1.23 13.27 2.06
C ARG A 71 0.72 12.13 2.92
N PHE A 72 1.39 10.97 2.90
CA PHE A 72 0.98 9.79 3.65
C PHE A 72 2.00 9.40 4.73
N GLN A 73 2.82 10.33 5.20
CA GLN A 73 3.85 10.05 6.21
C GLN A 73 3.24 9.50 7.50
N ASP A 74 2.12 10.05 7.96
CA ASP A 74 1.41 9.56 9.16
C ASP A 74 0.89 8.13 8.97
N LEU A 75 0.33 7.85 7.80
CA LEU A 75 -0.23 6.53 7.48
C LEU A 75 0.87 5.48 7.29
N THR A 76 1.96 5.83 6.63
CA THR A 76 3.11 4.95 6.36
C THR A 76 3.99 4.74 7.59
N SER A 77 4.02 5.67 8.54
CA SER A 77 4.68 5.50 9.84
C SER A 77 3.83 4.78 10.89
N LEU A 78 2.50 4.70 10.67
CA LEU A 78 1.57 4.05 11.58
C LEU A 78 1.98 2.60 11.91
N LYS A 79 2.24 2.31 13.18
CA LYS A 79 2.42 0.93 13.66
C LYS A 79 1.05 0.30 13.85
N VAL A 80 0.67 -0.58 12.94
CA VAL A 80 -0.60 -1.32 13.05
C VAL A 80 -0.38 -2.52 13.99
N PRO A 81 -1.04 -2.58 15.15
CA PRO A 81 -0.93 -3.74 16.02
C PRO A 81 -1.42 -5.01 15.33
N THR A 82 -0.82 -6.16 15.64
CA THR A 82 -1.23 -7.46 15.08
C THR A 82 -2.70 -7.79 15.36
N TRP A 83 -3.21 -7.43 16.55
CA TRP A 83 -4.62 -7.59 16.89
C TRP A 83 -5.53 -6.71 16.02
N PHE A 84 -5.07 -5.59 15.46
CA PHE A 84 -5.90 -4.75 14.58
C PHE A 84 -6.02 -5.33 13.18
N ILE A 85 -5.01 -6.08 12.74
CA ILE A 85 -5.02 -6.83 11.46
C ILE A 85 -5.89 -8.09 11.60
N ASN A 86 -5.78 -8.76 12.76
CA ASN A 86 -6.44 -10.02 13.07
C ASN A 86 -7.49 -9.86 14.18
N SER A 87 -8.36 -8.83 14.07
CA SER A 87 -9.17 -8.42 15.23
C SER A 87 -10.16 -9.45 15.74
N PHE A 88 -10.44 -10.50 14.95
CA PHE A 88 -11.19 -11.66 15.40
C PHE A 88 -10.76 -12.88 14.59
N ILE A 89 -9.48 -13.30 14.66
CA ILE A 89 -9.24 -14.73 14.45
C ILE A 89 -9.88 -15.41 15.64
N THR A 90 -11.17 -15.74 15.52
CA THR A 90 -11.75 -16.82 16.28
C THR A 90 -10.87 -18.01 15.96
N THR A 91 -10.00 -18.37 16.88
CA THR A 91 -9.24 -19.61 16.83
C THR A 91 -10.24 -20.75 16.87
N TYR A 92 -10.82 -21.07 15.71
CA TYR A 92 -11.31 -22.41 15.42
C TYR A 92 -10.09 -23.24 15.01
N LEU A 93 -9.09 -23.30 15.89
CA LEU A 93 -8.22 -24.46 15.91
C LEU A 93 -8.97 -25.47 16.75
N VAL A 94 -9.73 -26.30 16.04
CA VAL A 94 -10.09 -27.62 16.51
C VAL A 94 -8.78 -28.30 16.84
N GLU A 95 -8.46 -28.39 18.13
CA GLU A 95 -7.90 -29.60 18.74
C GLU A 95 -8.00 -29.48 20.26
N GLU A 96 -8.89 -30.31 20.81
CA GLU A 96 -8.83 -30.89 22.16
C GLU A 96 -8.65 -29.90 23.33
N GLY A 97 -9.76 -29.38 23.85
CA GLY A 97 -9.97 -29.44 25.30
C GLY A 97 -9.75 -28.19 26.17
N PHE A 98 -9.64 -26.98 25.64
CA PHE A 98 -9.72 -25.77 26.50
C PHE A 98 -10.55 -24.63 25.89
N SER A 99 -11.75 -24.45 26.42
CA SER A 99 -12.57 -23.26 26.22
C SER A 99 -11.97 -22.09 27.01
N PHE A 100 -11.30 -21.16 26.33
CA PHE A 100 -11.02 -19.85 26.90
C PHE A 100 -12.09 -18.87 26.43
N VAL A 101 -13.04 -18.63 27.34
CA VAL A 101 -13.97 -17.52 27.29
C VAL A 101 -13.13 -16.23 27.36
N CYS A 102 -13.01 -15.51 26.24
CA CYS A 102 -12.55 -14.12 26.28
C CYS A 102 -13.69 -13.27 26.86
N ILE A 103 -13.69 -13.12 28.18
CA ILE A 103 -14.56 -12.22 28.91
C ILE A 103 -14.16 -10.78 28.56
N LEU A 104 -14.93 -10.10 27.71
CA LEU A 104 -15.04 -8.63 27.81
C LEU A 104 -15.92 -8.34 29.02
N LYS A 105 -15.29 -8.18 30.20
CA LYS A 105 -15.91 -7.57 31.37
C LYS A 105 -15.45 -6.12 31.37
N ASN A 106 -16.29 -5.24 30.85
CA ASN A 106 -16.49 -3.92 31.41
C ASN A 106 -17.89 -3.45 31.06
#